data_AF-A0A381Z6M4-F1
#
_entry.id   AF-A0A381Z6M4-F1
#
_cell.length_a   1.000
_cell.length_b   1.000
_cell.length_c   1.000
_cell.angle_alpha   90.00
_cell.angle_beta   90.00
_cell.angle_gamma   90.00
#
_symmetry.space_group_name_H-M   'P 1'
#
loop_
_entity.id
_entity.type
_entity.pdbx_description
1 polymer ?
#
loop_
_entity_poly.entity_id
_entity_poly.type
_entity_poly.pdbx_seq_one_letter_code
_entity_poly.pdbx_strand_id
1 'polypeptide(L)'
;MADSVGDVNGEEVGDTENLTDGFNLVVDALKLNDINTIYNVPGIPITDLGRMMQASGMRILSFRHEQNAGYAAAASGFLTKKPGICLTVSAPGFLNGLTALAHATTNCFPMILISGSSEREIVDLQQGDYEEMDQLAVAKPLCKAAYRVLKVEDIGIGIARAIRAAVSGRPGGVYLDLPGKLFTQVIDADEGAKSLVKVIDAAPSQLPSGQSVDRALNLLKDAERPLIILGKGAAYSQADDNIRNLVEKSGIPYLPMSMAKGLLPDTHPQSASAARSLVLKESDVVLVIGARINWLLSHGKGRTWGDQA
;
A
#
# COMPACT_ATOMS: atom_id res chain seq x y z
N MET A 1 -29.11 71.64 -9.32
CA MET A 1 -29.17 70.51 -10.28
C MET A 1 -27.71 70.17 -10.57
N ALA A 2 -27.07 69.42 -9.68
CA ALA A 2 -27.09 67.95 -9.62
C ALA A 2 -26.65 67.36 -10.96
N ASP A 3 -25.38 66.92 -11.03
CA ASP A 3 -25.04 65.59 -11.55
C ASP A 3 -23.64 65.21 -11.07
N SER A 4 -23.63 64.34 -10.06
CA SER A 4 -22.51 63.52 -9.64
C SER A 4 -22.34 62.40 -10.66
N VAL A 5 -21.26 62.44 -11.43
CA VAL A 5 -20.84 61.26 -12.22
C VAL A 5 -20.20 60.31 -11.22
N GLY A 6 -20.96 59.28 -10.87
CA GLY A 6 -20.54 58.20 -9.99
C GLY A 6 -19.36 57.45 -10.61
N ASP A 7 -18.35 57.26 -9.79
CA ASP A 7 -17.26 56.32 -9.99
C ASP A 7 -17.87 54.92 -10.07
N VAL A 8 -17.91 54.35 -11.27
CA VAL A 8 -18.33 52.96 -11.46
C VAL A 8 -17.10 52.14 -11.12
N ASN A 9 -17.01 51.75 -9.84
CA ASN A 9 -16.15 50.65 -9.40
C ASN A 9 -16.37 49.48 -10.35
N GLY A 10 -15.43 49.26 -11.26
CA GLY A 10 -15.28 48.00 -11.94
C GLY A 10 -14.96 46.99 -10.86
N GLU A 11 -15.94 46.16 -10.52
CA GLU A 11 -15.68 44.89 -9.84
C GLU A 11 -14.57 44.18 -10.63
N GLU A 12 -13.42 44.00 -9.98
CA GLU A 12 -12.37 43.12 -10.50
C GLU A 12 -13.01 41.76 -10.77
N VAL A 13 -13.21 41.47 -12.06
CA VAL A 13 -13.48 40.13 -12.54
C VAL A 13 -12.26 39.32 -12.14
N GLY A 14 -12.37 38.55 -11.05
CA GLY A 14 -11.27 37.73 -10.55
C GLY A 14 -10.69 36.89 -11.68
N ASP A 15 -9.36 36.92 -11.82
CA ASP A 15 -8.58 36.26 -12.86
C ASP A 15 -9.07 34.82 -13.09
N THR A 16 -9.76 34.60 -14.21
CA THR A 16 -10.05 33.27 -14.75
C THR A 16 -8.80 32.55 -15.27
N GLU A 17 -7.61 33.14 -15.11
CA GLU A 17 -6.35 32.68 -15.70
C GLU A 17 -5.53 31.73 -14.81
N ASN A 18 -5.79 31.62 -13.49
CA ASN A 18 -4.99 30.77 -12.59
C ASN A 18 -5.79 29.60 -11.98
N LEU A 19 -6.38 28.76 -12.83
CA LEU A 19 -7.19 27.61 -12.39
C LEU A 19 -6.46 26.28 -12.58
N THR A 20 -6.72 25.32 -11.68
CA THR A 20 -6.31 23.92 -11.80
C THR A 20 -7.51 22.99 -11.54
N ASP A 21 -7.35 21.70 -11.81
CA ASP A 21 -8.42 20.71 -11.71
C ASP A 21 -8.04 19.46 -10.91
N GLY A 22 -9.02 18.59 -10.68
CA GLY A 22 -8.82 17.33 -9.96
C GLY A 22 -7.83 16.38 -10.65
N PHE A 23 -7.71 16.42 -11.99
CA PHE A 23 -6.69 15.62 -12.68
C PHE A 23 -5.27 16.05 -12.29
N ASN A 24 -4.97 17.35 -12.40
CA ASN A 24 -3.66 17.89 -12.07
C ASN A 24 -3.30 17.69 -10.60
N LEU A 25 -4.25 17.91 -9.68
CA LEU A 25 -3.99 17.72 -8.25
C LEU A 25 -3.70 16.25 -7.88
N VAL A 26 -4.33 15.27 -8.53
CA VAL A 26 -3.99 13.84 -8.32
C VAL A 26 -2.56 13.56 -8.79
N VAL A 27 -2.18 14.07 -9.95
CA VAL A 27 -0.82 13.93 -10.51
C VAL A 27 0.20 14.56 -9.55
N ASP A 28 -0.03 15.79 -9.13
CA ASP A 28 0.88 16.55 -8.27
C ASP A 28 0.98 15.92 -6.88
N ALA A 29 -0.13 15.46 -6.29
CA ALA A 29 -0.11 14.79 -4.99
C ALA A 29 0.68 13.47 -5.01
N LEU A 30 0.59 12.69 -6.10
CA LEU A 30 1.37 11.45 -6.25
C LEU A 30 2.86 11.76 -6.46
N LYS A 31 3.19 12.71 -7.35
CA LYS A 31 4.58 13.14 -7.59
C LYS A 31 5.22 13.72 -6.35
N LEU A 32 4.49 14.57 -5.62
CA LEU A 32 4.92 15.13 -4.34
C LEU A 32 5.33 14.02 -3.38
N ASN A 33 4.64 12.88 -3.39
CA ASN A 33 4.93 11.72 -2.54
C ASN A 33 5.91 10.70 -3.15
N ASP A 34 6.68 11.09 -4.16
CA ASP A 34 7.69 10.27 -4.86
C ASP A 34 7.11 8.99 -5.49
N ILE A 35 5.85 9.05 -5.92
CA ILE A 35 5.16 7.96 -6.63
C ILE A 35 5.18 8.30 -8.11
N ASN A 36 6.02 7.58 -8.86
CA ASN A 36 6.30 7.90 -10.27
C ASN A 36 6.02 6.74 -11.23
N THR A 37 5.46 5.62 -10.76
CA THR A 37 5.11 4.47 -11.59
C THR A 37 3.69 4.00 -11.29
N ILE A 38 2.88 3.89 -12.33
CA ILE A 38 1.48 3.47 -12.26
C ILE A 38 1.30 2.23 -13.14
N TYR A 39 0.66 1.21 -12.58
CA TYR A 39 0.28 -0.01 -13.29
C TYR A 39 -1.22 0.10 -13.60
N ASN A 40 -1.64 0.12 -14.86
CA ASN A 40 -3.02 0.44 -15.20
C ASN A 40 -3.64 -0.40 -16.32
N VAL A 41 -4.96 -0.29 -16.44
CA VAL A 41 -5.72 -0.56 -17.66
C VAL A 41 -6.61 0.66 -17.89
N PRO A 42 -6.47 1.38 -19.03
CA PRO A 42 -7.21 2.61 -19.27
C PRO A 42 -8.67 2.36 -19.66
N GLY A 43 -9.51 3.37 -19.46
CA GLY A 43 -10.91 3.42 -19.87
C GLY A 43 -11.64 4.56 -19.14
N ILE A 44 -12.95 4.68 -19.31
CA ILE A 44 -13.74 5.70 -18.59
C ILE A 44 -13.67 5.41 -17.08
N PRO A 45 -13.50 6.41 -16.19
CA PRO A 45 -13.23 7.83 -16.44
C PRO A 45 -11.74 8.21 -16.37
N ILE A 46 -10.82 7.25 -16.27
CA ILE A 46 -9.41 7.50 -15.88
C ILE A 46 -8.41 7.55 -17.05
N THR A 47 -8.87 7.43 -18.30
CA THR A 47 -7.97 7.46 -19.48
C THR A 47 -7.11 8.73 -19.51
N ASP A 48 -7.73 9.89 -19.34
CA ASP A 48 -7.01 11.17 -19.42
C ASP A 48 -6.13 11.40 -18.21
N LEU A 49 -6.51 10.92 -17.02
CA LEU A 49 -5.63 10.89 -15.85
C LEU A 49 -4.33 10.14 -16.18
N GLY A 50 -4.43 8.95 -16.79
CA GLY A 50 -3.25 8.17 -17.21
C GLY A 50 -2.40 8.90 -18.25
N ARG A 51 -3.02 9.59 -19.21
CA ARG A 51 -2.30 10.41 -20.22
C ARG A 51 -1.58 11.59 -19.59
N MET A 52 -2.22 12.30 -18.67
CA MET A 52 -1.65 13.45 -17.97
C MET A 52 -0.50 13.02 -17.04
N MET A 53 -0.65 11.91 -16.33
CA MET A 53 0.47 11.32 -15.57
C MET A 53 1.67 11.03 -16.49
N GLN A 54 1.44 10.43 -17.66
CA GLN A 54 2.51 10.19 -18.63
C GLN A 54 3.15 11.48 -19.14
N ALA A 55 2.35 12.48 -19.51
CA ALA A 55 2.82 13.78 -19.97
C ALA A 55 3.65 14.52 -18.89
N SER A 56 3.34 14.30 -17.61
CA SER A 56 4.06 14.87 -16.47
C SER A 56 5.39 14.16 -16.14
N GLY A 57 5.78 13.14 -16.92
CA GLY A 57 7.02 12.37 -16.77
C GLY A 57 6.89 11.09 -15.93
N MET A 58 5.68 10.71 -15.48
CA MET A 58 5.47 9.46 -14.75
C MET A 58 5.49 8.25 -15.70
N ARG A 59 5.94 7.11 -15.19
CA ARG A 59 5.95 5.84 -15.93
C ARG A 59 4.60 5.14 -15.83
N ILE A 60 3.89 5.02 -16.94
CA ILE A 60 2.61 4.31 -17.02
C ILE A 60 2.81 2.97 -17.72
N LEU A 61 2.40 1.88 -17.06
CA LEU A 61 2.52 0.53 -17.55
C LEU A 61 1.12 -0.04 -17.76
N SER A 62 0.65 -0.05 -19.01
CA SER A 62 -0.65 -0.59 -19.39
C SER A 62 -0.60 -2.13 -19.49
N PHE A 63 -1.47 -2.80 -18.74
CA PHE A 63 -1.64 -4.24 -18.74
C PHE A 63 -2.80 -4.66 -19.65
N ARG A 64 -2.96 -5.97 -19.83
CA ARG A 64 -4.09 -6.56 -20.56
C ARG A 64 -5.27 -6.90 -19.66
N HIS A 65 -5.08 -6.88 -18.34
CA HIS A 65 -6.08 -7.17 -17.32
C HIS A 65 -5.65 -6.57 -15.97
N GLU A 66 -6.57 -5.97 -15.21
CA GLU A 66 -6.30 -5.17 -14.01
C GLU A 66 -5.73 -6.01 -12.86
N GLN A 67 -6.13 -7.28 -12.75
CA GLN A 67 -5.55 -8.19 -11.77
C GLN A 67 -4.01 -8.25 -11.89
N ASN A 68 -3.48 -8.31 -13.12
CA ASN A 68 -2.05 -8.38 -13.36
C ASN A 68 -1.36 -7.04 -13.06
N ALA A 69 -2.00 -5.92 -13.38
CA ALA A 69 -1.53 -4.59 -12.97
C ALA A 69 -1.47 -4.49 -11.44
N GLY A 70 -2.49 -5.00 -10.75
CA GLY A 70 -2.54 -5.02 -9.30
C GLY A 70 -1.46 -5.89 -8.65
N TYR A 71 -1.15 -7.06 -9.23
CA TYR A 71 -0.04 -7.89 -8.76
C TYR A 71 1.31 -7.20 -8.96
N ALA A 72 1.51 -6.51 -10.09
CA ALA A 72 2.72 -5.74 -10.33
C ALA A 72 2.87 -4.58 -9.31
N ALA A 73 1.79 -3.88 -9.01
CA ALA A 73 1.75 -2.86 -7.96
C ALA A 73 2.11 -3.45 -6.59
N ALA A 74 1.48 -4.57 -6.19
CA ALA A 74 1.79 -5.23 -4.92
C ALA A 74 3.26 -5.68 -4.82
N ALA A 75 3.83 -6.21 -5.91
CA ALA A 75 5.23 -6.61 -5.96
C ALA A 75 6.18 -5.40 -5.81
N SER A 76 5.90 -4.29 -6.50
CA SER A 76 6.65 -3.04 -6.34
C SER A 76 6.62 -2.55 -4.88
N GLY A 77 5.47 -2.73 -4.23
CA GLY A 77 5.28 -2.39 -2.84
C GLY A 77 6.16 -3.19 -1.89
N PHE A 78 6.18 -4.51 -2.06
CA PHE A 78 7.04 -5.40 -1.30
C PHE A 78 8.53 -5.06 -1.46
N LEU A 79 8.97 -4.73 -2.68
CA LEU A 79 10.39 -4.52 -3.00
C LEU A 79 10.93 -3.15 -2.57
N THR A 80 10.07 -2.14 -2.39
CA THR A 80 10.51 -0.74 -2.21
C THR A 80 10.04 -0.10 -0.91
N LYS A 81 9.16 -0.76 -0.15
CA LYS A 81 8.48 -0.22 1.05
C LYS A 81 7.64 1.05 0.79
N LYS A 82 7.45 1.44 -0.48
CA LYS A 82 6.52 2.48 -0.93
C LYS A 82 5.30 1.81 -1.57
N PRO A 83 4.07 2.33 -1.41
CA PRO A 83 2.91 1.66 -1.98
C PRO A 83 2.96 1.67 -3.51
N GLY A 84 2.84 0.50 -4.13
CA GLY A 84 2.61 0.42 -5.56
C GLY A 84 1.20 0.88 -5.92
N ILE A 85 1.05 1.59 -7.05
CA ILE A 85 -0.26 2.12 -7.49
C ILE A 85 -0.81 1.32 -8.65
N CYS A 86 -1.99 0.73 -8.43
CA CYS A 86 -2.82 0.20 -9.50
C CYS A 86 -3.92 1.21 -9.84
N LEU A 87 -4.09 1.54 -11.12
CA LEU A 87 -5.14 2.44 -11.60
C LEU A 87 -6.12 1.68 -12.50
N THR A 88 -7.40 1.70 -12.16
CA THR A 88 -8.47 1.02 -12.91
C THR A 88 -9.65 1.92 -13.19
N VAL A 89 -10.49 1.48 -14.13
CA VAL A 89 -11.85 2.00 -14.32
C VAL A 89 -12.78 1.59 -13.18
N SER A 90 -14.05 1.96 -13.31
CA SER A 90 -15.16 1.63 -12.43
C SER A 90 -15.52 0.13 -12.44
N ALA A 91 -16.57 -0.23 -11.69
CA ALA A 91 -17.09 -1.58 -11.38
C ALA A 91 -16.31 -2.78 -11.95
N PRO A 92 -16.39 -3.14 -13.25
CA PRO A 92 -15.71 -4.32 -13.80
C PRO A 92 -14.18 -4.28 -13.62
N GLY A 93 -13.54 -3.18 -14.01
CA GLY A 93 -12.08 -3.04 -13.87
C GLY A 93 -11.66 -2.93 -12.40
N PHE A 94 -12.46 -2.24 -11.59
CA PHE A 94 -12.30 -2.23 -10.14
C PHE A 94 -12.32 -3.64 -9.54
N LEU A 95 -13.33 -4.48 -9.87
CA LEU A 95 -13.43 -5.84 -9.34
C LEU A 95 -12.23 -6.70 -9.75
N ASN A 96 -11.78 -6.57 -10.99
CA ASN A 96 -10.56 -7.25 -11.46
C ASN A 96 -9.35 -6.85 -10.62
N GLY A 97 -9.14 -5.56 -10.38
CA GLY A 97 -8.07 -5.03 -9.53
C GLY A 97 -8.22 -5.38 -8.05
N LEU A 98 -9.45 -5.47 -7.55
CA LEU A 98 -9.78 -5.75 -6.15
C LEU A 98 -9.26 -7.12 -5.70
N THR A 99 -9.26 -8.10 -6.60
CA THR A 99 -8.68 -9.43 -6.31
C THR A 99 -7.19 -9.34 -5.98
N ALA A 100 -6.44 -8.49 -6.69
CA ALA A 100 -5.03 -8.25 -6.41
C ALA A 100 -4.81 -7.40 -5.15
N LEU A 101 -5.73 -6.47 -4.85
CA LEU A 101 -5.72 -5.72 -3.58
C LEU A 101 -5.89 -6.66 -2.38
N ALA A 102 -6.83 -7.60 -2.45
CA ALA A 102 -7.04 -8.63 -1.43
C ALA A 102 -5.78 -9.48 -1.22
N HIS A 103 -5.12 -9.86 -2.33
CA HIS A 103 -3.83 -10.55 -2.28
C HIS A 103 -2.75 -9.71 -1.58
N ALA A 104 -2.62 -8.43 -1.90
CA ALA A 104 -1.66 -7.52 -1.28
C ALA A 104 -1.89 -7.40 0.24
N THR A 105 -3.13 -7.17 0.66
CA THR A 105 -3.52 -7.12 2.08
C THR A 105 -3.19 -8.41 2.81
N THR A 106 -3.54 -9.56 2.23
CA THR A 106 -3.28 -10.89 2.81
C THR A 106 -1.77 -11.15 2.99
N ASN A 107 -0.97 -10.68 2.03
CA ASN A 107 0.48 -10.82 2.02
C ASN A 107 1.24 -9.71 2.76
N CYS A 108 0.55 -8.68 3.22
CA CYS A 108 1.10 -7.50 3.87
C CYS A 108 2.01 -6.67 2.94
N PHE A 109 1.62 -6.50 1.68
CA PHE A 109 2.34 -5.69 0.70
C PHE A 109 1.67 -4.32 0.58
N PRO A 110 2.41 -3.20 0.71
CA PRO A 110 1.82 -1.88 0.58
C PRO A 110 1.38 -1.64 -0.87
N MET A 111 0.11 -1.35 -1.07
CA MET A 111 -0.48 -1.13 -2.38
C MET A 111 -1.66 -0.17 -2.24
N ILE A 112 -1.85 0.72 -3.21
CA ILE A 112 -3.08 1.51 -3.33
C ILE A 112 -3.73 1.16 -4.67
N LEU A 113 -4.97 0.69 -4.62
CA LEU A 113 -5.84 0.58 -5.77
C LEU A 113 -6.63 1.88 -5.90
N ILE A 114 -6.34 2.65 -6.93
CA ILE A 114 -7.10 3.82 -7.33
C ILE A 114 -8.06 3.39 -8.43
N SER A 115 -9.35 3.65 -8.25
CA SER A 115 -10.35 3.37 -9.28
C SER A 115 -11.22 4.58 -9.52
N GLY A 116 -11.51 4.84 -10.80
CA GLY A 116 -12.62 5.71 -11.17
C GLY A 116 -13.94 5.13 -10.66
N SER A 117 -14.91 5.97 -10.33
CA SER A 117 -16.28 5.55 -10.01
C SER A 117 -17.31 6.48 -10.65
N SER A 118 -18.56 6.04 -10.70
CA SER A 118 -19.65 6.72 -11.39
C SER A 118 -20.35 7.77 -10.52
N GLU A 119 -21.51 8.28 -10.94
CA GLU A 119 -22.20 9.38 -10.27
C GLU A 119 -22.83 8.94 -8.96
N ARG A 120 -22.52 9.65 -7.88
CA ARG A 120 -22.98 9.27 -6.53
C ARG A 120 -24.49 9.25 -6.41
N GLU A 121 -25.16 10.23 -7.00
CA GLU A 121 -26.61 10.38 -6.88
C GLU A 121 -27.36 9.20 -7.52
N ILE A 122 -26.87 8.72 -8.66
CA ILE A 122 -27.49 7.62 -9.43
C ILE A 122 -27.16 6.27 -8.77
N VAL A 123 -25.88 6.06 -8.42
CA VAL A 123 -25.40 4.84 -7.75
C VAL A 123 -26.08 4.64 -6.40
N ASP A 124 -26.24 5.69 -5.60
CA ASP A 124 -26.85 5.60 -4.26
C ASP A 124 -28.36 5.30 -4.32
N LEU A 125 -29.01 5.62 -5.44
CA LEU A 125 -30.41 5.27 -5.73
C LEU A 125 -30.55 3.95 -6.51
N GLN A 126 -29.44 3.31 -6.88
CA GLN A 126 -29.40 2.05 -7.63
C GLN A 126 -30.21 2.10 -8.94
N GLN A 127 -30.02 3.17 -9.73
CA GLN A 127 -30.85 3.46 -10.91
C GLN A 127 -30.28 2.89 -12.22
N GLY A 128 -29.13 2.20 -12.17
CA GLY A 128 -28.45 1.66 -13.33
C GLY A 128 -27.54 2.67 -14.02
N ASP A 129 -26.68 3.34 -13.24
CA ASP A 129 -25.60 4.16 -13.78
C ASP A 129 -24.63 3.33 -14.65
N TYR A 130 -23.83 4.00 -15.48
CA TYR A 130 -22.72 3.36 -16.18
C TYR A 130 -21.77 2.70 -15.17
N GLU A 131 -21.50 1.40 -15.32
CA GLU A 131 -20.63 0.64 -14.41
C GLU A 131 -21.01 0.84 -12.91
N GLU A 132 -22.31 0.84 -12.60
CA GLU A 132 -22.84 1.08 -11.25
C GLU A 132 -22.33 0.08 -10.20
N MET A 133 -21.67 0.61 -9.16
CA MET A 133 -21.28 -0.13 -7.96
C MET A 133 -20.87 0.82 -6.84
N ASP A 134 -21.26 0.57 -5.58
CA ASP A 134 -20.58 1.18 -4.44
C ASP A 134 -19.25 0.48 -4.16
N GLN A 135 -18.25 0.81 -4.98
CA GLN A 135 -16.91 0.21 -4.96
C GLN A 135 -16.25 0.36 -3.58
N LEU A 136 -16.47 1.48 -2.89
CA LEU A 136 -15.97 1.71 -1.53
C LEU A 136 -16.51 0.66 -0.55
N ALA A 137 -17.82 0.41 -0.55
CA ALA A 137 -18.41 -0.59 0.34
C ALA A 137 -17.92 -2.00 0.01
N VAL A 138 -17.80 -2.34 -1.28
CA VAL A 138 -17.30 -3.64 -1.75
C VAL A 138 -15.82 -3.86 -1.38
N ALA A 139 -14.99 -2.82 -1.39
CA ALA A 139 -13.57 -2.94 -1.08
C ALA A 139 -13.26 -3.11 0.41
N LYS A 140 -14.08 -2.53 1.31
CA LYS A 140 -13.85 -2.50 2.76
C LYS A 140 -13.36 -3.82 3.38
N PRO A 141 -13.97 -5.00 3.12
CA PRO A 141 -13.54 -6.25 3.76
C PRO A 141 -12.19 -6.79 3.26
N LEU A 142 -11.65 -6.26 2.15
CA LEU A 142 -10.47 -6.82 1.46
C LEU A 142 -9.22 -5.93 1.55
N CYS A 143 -9.31 -4.79 2.22
CA CYS A 143 -8.23 -3.81 2.36
C CYS A 143 -8.10 -3.31 3.80
N LYS A 144 -6.99 -2.64 4.10
CA LYS A 144 -6.77 -2.00 5.41
C LYS A 144 -7.70 -0.81 5.63
N ALA A 145 -7.97 -0.08 4.54
CA ALA A 145 -8.85 1.07 4.53
C ALA A 145 -9.37 1.30 3.11
N ALA A 146 -10.60 1.80 3.03
CA ALA A 146 -11.23 2.26 1.80
C ALA A 146 -11.65 3.72 1.99
N TYR A 147 -11.21 4.59 1.08
CA TYR A 147 -11.51 6.01 1.09
C TYR A 147 -12.19 6.41 -0.22
N ARG A 148 -12.96 7.49 -0.19
CA ARG A 148 -13.53 8.15 -1.37
C ARG A 148 -13.30 9.64 -1.23
N VAL A 149 -12.80 10.27 -2.29
CA VAL A 149 -12.58 11.72 -2.34
C VAL A 149 -13.68 12.32 -3.20
N LEU A 150 -14.47 13.23 -2.62
CA LEU A 150 -15.61 13.85 -3.32
C LEU A 150 -15.32 15.28 -3.75
N LYS A 151 -14.33 15.92 -3.14
CA LYS A 151 -14.00 17.32 -3.32
C LYS A 151 -12.54 17.48 -3.74
N VAL A 152 -12.28 18.41 -4.65
CA VAL A 152 -10.95 18.65 -5.23
C VAL A 152 -9.92 19.05 -4.18
N GLU A 153 -10.31 19.85 -3.17
CA GLU A 153 -9.45 20.26 -2.06
C GLU A 153 -9.03 19.09 -1.13
N ASP A 154 -9.75 17.97 -1.18
CA ASP A 154 -9.48 16.79 -0.34
C ASP A 154 -8.52 15.79 -0.99
N ILE A 155 -8.09 16.01 -2.25
CA ILE A 155 -7.22 15.07 -2.99
C ILE A 155 -5.88 14.85 -2.26
N GLY A 156 -5.23 15.94 -1.83
CA GLY A 156 -3.95 15.88 -1.15
C GLY A 156 -4.01 15.06 0.14
N ILE A 157 -5.00 15.33 0.99
CA ILE A 157 -5.19 14.59 2.24
C ILE A 157 -5.66 13.14 1.99
N GLY A 158 -6.49 12.90 0.98
CA GLY A 158 -6.94 11.56 0.58
C GLY A 158 -5.78 10.65 0.21
N ILE A 159 -4.88 11.14 -0.65
CA ILE A 159 -3.66 10.42 -1.04
C ILE A 159 -2.73 10.24 0.15
N ALA A 160 -2.53 11.27 0.98
CA ALA A 160 -1.69 11.16 2.18
C ALA A 160 -2.20 10.09 3.17
N ARG A 161 -3.52 10.03 3.40
CA ARG A 161 -4.14 8.98 4.22
C ARG A 161 -3.97 7.61 3.59
N ALA A 162 -4.14 7.48 2.28
CA ALA A 162 -3.97 6.22 1.58
C ALA A 162 -2.53 5.69 1.69
N ILE A 163 -1.53 6.56 1.52
CA ILE A 163 -0.11 6.23 1.67
C ILE A 163 0.17 5.73 3.09
N ARG A 164 -0.15 6.54 4.12
CA ARG A 164 0.09 6.15 5.52
C ARG A 164 -0.60 4.85 5.87
N ALA A 165 -1.86 4.67 5.46
CA ALA A 165 -2.60 3.44 5.71
C ALA A 165 -1.97 2.22 5.03
N ALA A 166 -1.41 2.37 3.83
CA ALA A 166 -0.79 1.26 3.10
C ALA A 166 0.51 0.79 3.75
N VAL A 167 1.34 1.71 4.27
CA VAL A 167 2.71 1.36 4.75
C VAL A 167 2.86 1.22 6.27
N SER A 168 2.05 1.92 7.08
CA SER A 168 2.21 1.91 8.54
C SER A 168 1.68 0.63 9.20
N GLY A 169 2.17 0.33 10.40
CA GLY A 169 1.81 -0.89 11.13
C GLY A 169 2.15 -2.14 10.32
N ARG A 170 1.20 -3.08 10.21
CA ARG A 170 1.28 -4.15 9.21
C ARG A 170 0.90 -3.57 7.84
N PRO A 171 1.80 -3.54 6.83
CA PRO A 171 1.46 -2.98 5.52
C PRO A 171 0.34 -3.78 4.83
N GLY A 172 -0.28 -3.20 3.80
CA GLY A 172 -1.34 -3.88 3.05
C GLY A 172 -1.97 -3.02 1.97
N GLY A 173 -3.00 -3.56 1.34
CA GLY A 173 -3.77 -2.87 0.32
C GLY A 173 -4.67 -1.77 0.92
N VAL A 174 -4.80 -0.67 0.21
CA VAL A 174 -5.76 0.42 0.46
C VAL A 174 -6.53 0.69 -0.82
N TYR A 175 -7.83 0.95 -0.69
CA TYR A 175 -8.67 1.38 -1.81
C TYR A 175 -8.90 2.91 -1.76
N LEU A 176 -8.76 3.58 -2.89
CA LEU A 176 -9.01 5.01 -3.06
C LEU A 176 -9.95 5.22 -4.26
N ASP A 177 -11.20 5.56 -3.96
CA ASP A 177 -12.25 5.82 -4.92
C ASP A 177 -12.23 7.29 -5.37
N LEU A 178 -12.16 7.52 -6.68
CA LEU A 178 -12.17 8.84 -7.30
C LEU A 178 -13.33 8.92 -8.30
N PRO A 179 -14.49 9.47 -7.93
CA PRO A 179 -15.63 9.61 -8.83
C PRO A 179 -15.29 10.46 -10.06
N GLY A 180 -15.89 10.17 -11.22
CA GLY A 180 -15.63 10.91 -12.46
C GLY A 180 -15.79 12.43 -12.32
N LYS A 181 -16.82 12.86 -11.57
CA LYS A 181 -17.09 14.28 -11.26
C LYS A 181 -15.96 14.95 -10.47
N LEU A 182 -15.11 14.22 -9.74
CA LEU A 182 -13.98 14.78 -8.99
C LEU A 182 -12.96 15.41 -9.93
N PHE A 183 -12.67 14.75 -11.06
CA PHE A 183 -11.59 15.18 -11.93
C PHE A 183 -11.86 16.51 -12.64
N THR A 184 -13.13 16.81 -12.91
CA THR A 184 -13.57 18.03 -13.58
C THR A 184 -13.90 19.18 -12.62
N GLN A 185 -13.75 18.98 -11.30
CA GLN A 185 -13.84 20.09 -10.35
C GLN A 185 -12.62 21.00 -10.53
N VAL A 186 -12.87 22.30 -10.43
CA VAL A 186 -11.87 23.35 -10.66
C VAL A 186 -11.68 24.15 -9.39
N ILE A 187 -10.44 24.53 -9.10
CA ILE A 187 -10.05 25.37 -7.96
C ILE A 187 -8.97 26.36 -8.42
N ASP A 188 -8.83 27.48 -7.71
CA ASP A 188 -7.66 28.35 -7.84
C ASP A 188 -6.36 27.54 -7.67
N ALA A 189 -5.37 27.78 -8.52
CA ALA A 189 -4.17 26.96 -8.57
C ALA A 189 -3.29 27.11 -7.32
N ASP A 190 -3.26 28.30 -6.70
CA ASP A 190 -2.49 28.53 -5.48
C ASP A 190 -3.15 27.84 -4.27
N GLU A 191 -4.48 27.89 -4.17
CA GLU A 191 -5.23 27.12 -3.17
C GLU A 191 -5.11 25.61 -3.41
N GLY A 192 -5.16 25.17 -4.66
CA GLY A 192 -4.89 23.79 -5.06
C GLY A 192 -3.51 23.33 -4.60
N ALA A 193 -2.46 24.12 -4.84
CA ALA A 193 -1.10 23.82 -4.41
C ALA A 193 -0.97 23.74 -2.88
N LYS A 194 -1.62 24.65 -2.13
CA LYS A 194 -1.66 24.62 -0.66
C LYS A 194 -2.39 23.40 -0.09
N SER A 195 -3.34 22.82 -0.83
CA SER A 195 -4.07 21.62 -0.42
C SER A 195 -3.26 20.33 -0.49
N LEU A 196 -2.12 20.33 -1.20
CA LEU A 196 -1.26 19.16 -1.37
C LEU A 196 -0.54 18.78 -0.08
N VAL A 197 -0.41 17.47 0.18
CA VAL A 197 0.20 16.95 1.40
C VAL A 197 1.37 16.03 1.08
N LYS A 198 2.59 16.46 1.46
CA LYS A 198 3.76 15.57 1.53
C LYS A 198 3.72 14.77 2.82
N VAL A 199 3.73 13.45 2.71
CA VAL A 199 3.71 12.57 3.88
C VAL A 199 5.09 12.53 4.54
N ILE A 200 5.18 13.03 5.77
CA ILE A 200 6.39 12.94 6.60
C ILE A 200 6.41 11.62 7.36
N ASP A 201 7.49 10.84 7.24
CA ASP A 201 7.68 9.56 7.93
C ASP A 201 6.40 8.67 7.90
N ALA A 202 6.08 8.17 6.71
CA ALA A 202 4.82 7.46 6.48
C ALA A 202 4.70 6.16 7.32
N ALA A 203 5.83 5.57 7.70
CA ALA A 203 5.93 4.33 8.47
C ALA A 203 6.98 4.49 9.59
N PRO A 204 6.62 5.20 10.68
CA PRO A 204 7.56 5.52 11.75
C PRO A 204 8.05 4.26 12.46
N SER A 205 9.27 4.33 13.00
CA SER A 205 9.82 3.26 13.84
C SER A 205 8.96 3.05 15.09
N GLN A 206 8.72 1.78 15.44
CA GLN A 206 8.00 1.40 16.66
C GLN A 206 8.91 0.48 17.48
N LEU A 207 9.52 1.05 18.53
CA LEU A 207 10.47 0.33 19.37
C LEU A 207 9.72 -0.57 20.37
N PRO A 208 10.17 -1.82 20.58
CA PRO A 208 9.61 -2.67 21.62
C PRO A 208 10.05 -2.21 23.01
N SER A 209 9.35 -2.64 24.05
CA SER A 209 9.80 -2.43 25.43
C SER A 209 11.10 -3.21 25.71
N GLY A 210 12.00 -2.63 26.53
CA GLY A 210 13.22 -3.32 26.95
C GLY A 210 12.94 -4.66 27.63
N GLN A 211 11.90 -4.73 28.47
CA GLN A 211 11.48 -5.97 29.15
C GLN A 211 11.09 -7.08 28.18
N SER A 212 10.46 -6.75 27.04
CA SER A 212 10.13 -7.74 26.01
C SER A 212 11.40 -8.29 25.33
N VAL A 213 12.39 -7.42 25.10
CA VAL A 213 13.68 -7.82 24.53
C VAL A 213 14.45 -8.71 25.50
N ASP A 214 14.55 -8.30 26.77
CA ASP A 214 15.24 -9.07 27.82
C ASP A 214 14.62 -10.46 27.99
N ARG A 215 13.28 -10.55 27.99
CA ARG A 215 12.57 -11.83 28.07
C ARG A 215 12.90 -12.76 26.90
N ALA A 216 12.92 -12.23 25.68
CA ALA A 216 13.26 -13.00 24.48
C ALA A 216 14.72 -13.49 24.54
N LEU A 217 15.64 -12.63 24.96
CA LEU A 217 17.06 -12.99 25.10
C LEU A 217 17.29 -14.03 26.20
N ASN A 218 16.62 -13.92 27.34
CA ASN A 218 16.73 -14.91 28.41
C ASN A 218 16.23 -16.29 27.95
N LEU A 219 15.07 -16.34 27.27
CA LEU A 219 14.56 -17.59 26.72
C LEU A 219 15.52 -18.23 25.70
N LEU A 220 16.19 -17.42 24.88
CA LEU A 220 17.16 -17.91 23.91
C LEU A 220 18.48 -18.37 24.53
N LYS A 221 18.92 -17.79 25.65
CA LYS A 221 20.14 -18.19 26.36
C LYS A 221 20.01 -19.56 27.00
N ASP A 222 18.81 -19.89 27.49
CA ASP A 222 18.54 -21.14 28.18
C ASP A 222 18.13 -22.27 27.20
N ALA A 223 18.02 -21.98 25.90
CA ALA A 223 17.60 -22.93 24.88
C ALA A 223 18.72 -23.92 24.53
N GLU A 224 18.37 -25.21 24.46
CA GLU A 224 19.27 -26.29 24.05
C GLU A 224 19.28 -26.50 22.52
N ARG A 225 18.12 -26.31 21.87
CA ARG A 225 17.93 -26.53 20.42
C ARG A 225 17.20 -25.35 19.76
N PRO A 226 17.74 -24.11 19.90
CA PRO A 226 17.09 -22.92 19.37
C PRO A 226 17.03 -22.93 17.84
N LEU A 227 15.98 -22.31 17.29
CA LEU A 227 15.81 -22.10 15.85
C LEU A 227 15.28 -20.69 15.57
N ILE A 228 15.81 -20.04 14.54
CA ILE A 228 15.27 -18.78 14.00
C ILE A 228 14.44 -19.07 12.75
N ILE A 229 13.20 -18.58 12.67
CA ILE A 229 12.40 -18.61 11.45
C ILE A 229 12.32 -17.21 10.85
N LEU A 230 12.78 -17.07 9.61
CA LEU A 230 12.74 -15.81 8.87
C LEU A 230 11.56 -15.81 7.90
N GLY A 231 10.57 -14.95 8.14
CA GLY A 231 9.46 -14.74 7.24
C GLY A 231 9.70 -13.59 6.27
N LYS A 232 8.81 -13.44 5.29
CA LYS A 232 8.88 -12.34 4.33
C LYS A 232 8.73 -10.95 4.95
N GLY A 233 8.17 -10.84 6.16
CA GLY A 233 8.16 -9.59 6.91
C GLY A 233 9.56 -9.18 7.37
N ALA A 234 10.45 -10.14 7.60
CA ALA A 234 11.86 -9.89 7.89
C ALA A 234 12.57 -9.33 6.65
N ALA A 235 12.37 -9.96 5.48
CA ALA A 235 12.88 -9.44 4.21
C ALA A 235 12.33 -8.04 3.88
N TYR A 236 11.01 -7.83 4.02
CA TYR A 236 10.38 -6.52 3.81
C TYR A 236 10.93 -5.43 4.74
N SER A 237 11.44 -5.79 5.92
CA SER A 237 12.00 -4.79 6.85
C SER A 237 13.24 -4.10 6.28
N GLN A 238 13.97 -4.76 5.35
CA GLN A 238 15.28 -4.36 4.83
C GLN A 238 16.31 -4.15 5.95
N ALA A 239 16.26 -4.99 6.99
CA ALA A 239 17.20 -5.01 8.11
C ALA A 239 18.19 -6.18 7.97
N ASP A 240 18.67 -6.39 6.74
CA ASP A 240 19.37 -7.60 6.31
C ASP A 240 20.64 -7.85 7.15
N ASP A 241 21.48 -6.83 7.30
CA ASP A 241 22.71 -6.89 8.11
C ASP A 241 22.43 -7.11 9.59
N ASN A 242 21.38 -6.48 10.15
CA ASN A 242 21.01 -6.67 11.55
C ASN A 242 20.56 -8.12 11.82
N ILE A 243 19.76 -8.69 10.92
CA ILE A 243 19.28 -10.06 11.01
C ILE A 243 20.44 -11.03 10.84
N ARG A 244 21.31 -10.79 9.85
CA ARG A 244 22.52 -11.57 9.63
C ARG A 244 23.42 -11.56 10.86
N ASN A 245 23.70 -10.39 11.42
CA ASN A 245 24.53 -10.24 12.61
C ASN A 245 23.90 -10.92 13.85
N LEU A 246 22.57 -10.94 13.99
CA LEU A 246 21.90 -11.71 15.05
C LEU A 246 22.14 -13.21 14.88
N VAL A 247 21.93 -13.74 13.67
CA VAL A 247 22.13 -15.15 13.32
C VAL A 247 23.61 -15.54 13.57
N GLU A 248 24.55 -14.82 12.96
CA GLU A 248 25.98 -15.12 13.05
C GLU A 248 26.53 -15.03 14.48
N LYS A 249 26.12 -14.03 15.28
CA LYS A 249 26.58 -13.87 16.67
C LYS A 249 25.98 -14.86 17.65
N SER A 250 24.72 -15.24 17.43
CA SER A 250 24.05 -16.21 18.31
C SER A 250 24.47 -17.65 17.98
N GLY A 251 24.91 -17.92 16.76
CA GLY A 251 25.20 -19.27 16.28
C GLY A 251 23.95 -20.13 16.07
N ILE A 252 22.76 -19.55 16.21
CA ILE A 252 21.49 -20.26 16.13
C ILE A 252 21.18 -20.60 14.66
N PRO A 253 20.86 -21.87 14.33
CA PRO A 253 20.41 -22.24 12.99
C PRO A 253 19.16 -21.46 12.58
N TYR A 254 19.03 -21.17 11.28
CA TYR A 254 17.86 -20.45 10.76
C TYR A 254 17.15 -21.20 9.63
N LEU A 255 15.84 -20.96 9.51
CA LEU A 255 14.98 -21.47 8.47
C LEU A 255 14.28 -20.29 7.75
N PRO A 256 14.65 -19.99 6.49
CA PRO A 256 13.95 -19.00 5.69
C PRO A 256 12.65 -19.59 5.12
N MET A 257 11.55 -18.87 5.30
CA MET A 257 10.33 -19.09 4.51
C MET A 257 10.59 -18.67 3.05
N SER A 258 9.71 -19.08 2.12
CA SER A 258 9.92 -18.90 0.66
C SER A 258 10.47 -17.52 0.23
N MET A 259 9.76 -16.43 0.53
CA MET A 259 10.19 -15.07 0.16
C MET A 259 11.18 -14.41 1.14
N ALA A 260 11.72 -15.18 2.10
CA ALA A 260 12.85 -14.76 2.93
C ALA A 260 14.16 -15.44 2.49
N LYS A 261 14.11 -16.33 1.50
CA LYS A 261 15.31 -16.90 0.87
C LYS A 261 16.14 -15.77 0.24
N GLY A 262 17.45 -15.83 0.43
CA GLY A 262 18.37 -14.77 0.02
C GLY A 262 18.55 -13.62 1.03
N LEU A 263 17.72 -13.51 2.08
CA LEU A 263 17.94 -12.55 3.18
C LEU A 263 19.30 -12.80 3.86
N LEU A 264 19.63 -14.07 4.04
CA LEU A 264 21.00 -14.56 4.09
C LEU A 264 21.18 -15.48 2.86
N PRO A 265 22.40 -15.66 2.32
CA PRO A 265 22.65 -16.60 1.23
C PRO A 265 22.07 -17.97 1.56
N ASP A 266 21.36 -18.61 0.62
CA ASP A 266 20.72 -19.90 0.90
C ASP A 266 21.73 -21.01 1.24
N THR A 267 22.98 -20.83 0.82
CA THR A 267 24.14 -21.68 1.10
C THR A 267 24.86 -21.31 2.41
N HIS A 268 24.33 -20.37 3.20
CA HIS A 268 24.93 -19.98 4.47
C HIS A 268 25.03 -21.20 5.41
N PRO A 269 26.16 -21.41 6.11
CA PRO A 269 26.40 -22.62 6.90
C PRO A 269 25.39 -22.86 8.03
N GLN A 270 24.75 -21.80 8.52
CA GLN A 270 23.71 -21.90 9.56
C GLN A 270 22.29 -22.11 9.00
N SER A 271 22.13 -22.24 7.68
CA SER A 271 20.83 -22.52 7.05
C SER A 271 20.41 -23.97 7.32
N ALA A 272 19.31 -24.13 8.04
CA ALA A 272 18.68 -25.43 8.32
C ALA A 272 17.66 -25.83 7.26
N SER A 273 17.62 -25.16 6.11
CA SER A 273 16.61 -25.36 5.06
C SER A 273 16.50 -26.81 4.58
N ALA A 274 17.65 -27.49 4.43
CA ALA A 274 17.71 -28.88 3.99
C ALA A 274 17.19 -29.89 5.04
N ALA A 275 17.03 -29.47 6.29
CA ALA A 275 16.59 -30.29 7.41
C ALA A 275 15.30 -29.77 8.07
N ARG A 276 14.45 -29.03 7.30
CA ARG A 276 13.24 -28.36 7.81
C ARG A 276 12.39 -29.22 8.76
N SER A 277 12.07 -30.46 8.36
CA SER A 277 11.20 -31.34 9.16
C SER A 277 11.83 -31.75 10.49
N LEU A 278 13.15 -31.92 10.52
CA LEU A 278 13.89 -32.27 11.74
C LEU A 278 13.96 -31.07 12.68
N VAL A 279 14.43 -29.92 12.20
CA VAL A 279 14.64 -28.76 13.08
C VAL A 279 13.34 -28.21 13.65
N LEU A 280 12.24 -28.22 12.89
CA LEU A 280 10.94 -27.81 13.44
C LEU A 280 10.43 -28.76 14.53
N LYS A 281 10.69 -30.07 14.38
CA LYS A 281 10.24 -31.09 15.33
C LYS A 281 11.06 -31.07 16.63
N GLU A 282 12.37 -30.88 16.51
CA GLU A 282 13.31 -31.04 17.63
C GLU A 282 13.59 -29.75 18.40
N SER A 283 13.24 -28.58 17.84
CA SER A 283 13.49 -27.30 18.50
C SER A 283 12.65 -27.12 19.77
N ASP A 284 13.31 -26.65 20.82
CA ASP A 284 12.70 -26.31 22.12
C ASP A 284 12.28 -24.82 22.19
N VAL A 285 13.04 -23.94 21.54
CA VAL A 285 12.72 -22.50 21.42
C VAL A 285 12.82 -22.06 19.97
N VAL A 286 11.78 -21.38 19.48
CA VAL A 286 11.74 -20.85 18.12
C VAL A 286 11.52 -19.33 18.12
N LEU A 287 12.51 -18.58 17.64
CA LEU A 287 12.40 -17.14 17.41
C LEU A 287 11.82 -16.87 16.01
N VAL A 288 10.62 -16.30 15.97
CA VAL A 288 9.89 -16.03 14.73
C VAL A 288 10.04 -14.56 14.34
N ILE A 289 10.78 -14.28 13.27
CA ILE A 289 11.04 -12.91 12.79
C ILE A 289 10.24 -12.67 11.51
N GLY A 290 9.24 -11.79 11.57
CA GLY A 290 8.46 -11.40 10.39
C GLY A 290 7.72 -12.56 9.69
N ALA A 291 7.47 -13.65 10.42
CA ALA A 291 6.70 -14.81 9.99
C ALA A 291 5.41 -14.94 10.81
N ARG A 292 4.40 -15.58 10.21
CA ARG A 292 3.14 -15.94 10.90
C ARG A 292 3.14 -17.43 11.15
N ILE A 293 2.75 -17.86 12.36
CA ILE A 293 2.45 -19.26 12.68
C ILE A 293 1.07 -19.62 12.09
N ASN A 294 0.99 -19.70 10.75
CA ASN A 294 -0.21 -20.03 10.00
C ASN A 294 -0.09 -21.42 9.34
N TRP A 295 -0.91 -21.70 8.33
CA TRP A 295 -0.92 -22.98 7.62
C TRP A 295 0.45 -23.37 7.00
N LEU A 296 1.28 -22.40 6.63
CA LEU A 296 2.64 -22.66 6.11
C LEU A 296 3.57 -23.28 7.15
N LEU A 297 3.22 -23.12 8.43
CA LEU A 297 3.93 -23.64 9.60
C LEU A 297 3.02 -24.56 10.41
N SER A 298 2.03 -25.21 9.78
CA SER A 298 1.11 -26.16 10.44
C SER A 298 0.44 -25.58 11.69
N HIS A 299 0.24 -24.26 11.74
CA HIS A 299 -0.29 -23.55 12.91
C HIS A 299 0.49 -23.77 14.22
N GLY A 300 1.76 -24.19 14.15
CA GLY A 300 2.57 -24.49 15.33
C GLY A 300 2.16 -25.77 16.05
N LYS A 301 1.49 -26.71 15.36
CA LYS A 301 0.88 -27.90 15.96
C LYS A 301 1.18 -29.17 15.19
N GLY A 302 0.92 -30.31 15.83
CA GLY A 302 1.01 -31.64 15.25
C GLY A 302 2.45 -32.10 15.04
N ARG A 303 2.59 -33.22 14.32
CA ARG A 303 3.88 -33.94 14.14
C ARG A 303 5.04 -33.10 13.60
N THR A 304 4.76 -31.96 12.98
CA THR A 304 5.79 -31.02 12.49
C THR A 304 6.52 -30.31 13.63
N TRP A 305 5.90 -30.19 14.81
CA TRP A 305 6.37 -29.40 15.95
C TRP A 305 6.61 -30.27 17.21
N GLY A 306 6.85 -31.56 17.01
CA GLY A 306 7.04 -32.53 18.09
C GLY A 306 5.97 -33.62 18.09
N ASP A 307 6.23 -34.70 18.82
CA ASP A 307 5.31 -35.84 18.92
C ASP A 307 4.17 -35.61 19.95
N GLN A 308 4.24 -34.52 20.72
CA GLN A 308 3.27 -34.15 21.76
C GLN A 308 2.60 -32.76 21.57
N ALA A 309 2.86 -32.07 20.46
CA ALA A 309 2.43 -30.68 20.19
C ALA A 309 1.10 -30.55 19.41
#